data_AF-A0A6L8VEB5-F1
#
_entry.id   AF-A0A6L8VEB5-F1
#
_cell.length_a   1.000
_cell.length_b   1.000
_cell.length_c   1.000
_cell.angle_alpha   90.00
_cell.angle_beta   90.00
_cell.angle_gamma   90.00
#
_symmetry.space_group_name_H-M   'P 1'
#
loop_
_entity.id
_entity.type
_entity.pdbx_description
1 polymer ?
#
loop_
_entity_poly.entity_id
_entity_poly.type
_entity_poly.pdbx_seq_one_letter_code
_entity_poly.pdbx_strand_id
1 'polypeptide(L)'
;MLELSADAHPQIVFNYLDDPTEAGEMLDGLARTRDMVRQAPLAAMRGEISPGPDVRSRAEALAGMRSVGNTDHHPVGTCRQNRHDLAEAKHSAPLPVCEQCIDSRPRTGACRRRARQRLPRSAGLHPISLGNKYHRDRLRSSPRHGPAIDHCCRTAYPCPSPSNRTVSDKGKAMNLSRRTVLQIGGSAALAIAAPRIASASFSPMPAGWRNFRVVTRVEITRAGAETQLWVPVPAVTEAGWMRAGDSRWTTNAAQASIETDGAGARFVHAIWPAGAGSAVLEVTSFASAQDRAVNLTVPGAVPPLSAADRTQFTSATDLIPLDGIVRETAEMIVAGAEGDLEMARRIYDWVVDSTERNPETRGCGLGDIASMLTMGDLTGKCADLNTLFVGLARAVGLPARDVYGLRVAPSAFGYKSLGAGSSDVTKAQHCRAEVYLEGFGWVPADPADVRKVVLEEPPKTLTLQDAAVQDVRRALFGAWEGNWIGYNFAHDVALPGAAEGPLPFLMYPVAEVGGVRLDELAPDSFQYSITASEITG
;
A
#
# COMPACT_ATOMS: atom_id res chain seq x y z
N MET A 1 43.27 12.52 -33.30
CA MET A 1 42.87 13.08 -31.99
C MET A 1 41.80 14.11 -32.31
N LEU A 2 40.59 13.99 -31.77
CA LEU A 2 39.51 14.95 -32.04
C LEU A 2 39.50 15.99 -30.92
N GLU A 3 39.66 17.26 -31.28
CA GLU A 3 39.51 18.36 -30.34
C GLU A 3 38.01 18.62 -30.13
N LEU A 4 37.48 18.13 -29.00
CA LEU A 4 36.12 18.44 -28.58
C LEU A 4 36.12 19.83 -27.92
N SER A 5 35.41 20.79 -28.51
CA SER A 5 35.21 22.10 -27.91
C SER A 5 34.38 21.98 -26.63
N ALA A 6 34.72 22.76 -25.59
CA ALA A 6 33.94 22.85 -24.36
C ALA A 6 32.52 23.43 -24.58
N ASP A 7 32.33 24.19 -25.67
CA ASP A 7 31.04 24.78 -26.05
C ASP A 7 30.20 23.85 -26.95
N ALA A 8 30.73 22.68 -27.35
CA ALA A 8 30.00 21.72 -28.17
C ALA A 8 29.14 20.81 -27.29
N HIS A 9 27.82 21.01 -27.30
CA HIS A 9 26.88 20.08 -26.67
C HIS A 9 27.01 18.67 -27.28
N PRO A 10 27.07 17.61 -26.45
CA PRO A 10 27.16 16.24 -26.97
C PRO A 10 25.86 15.87 -27.68
N GLN A 11 25.97 15.51 -28.96
CA GLN A 11 24.83 14.99 -29.73
C GLN A 11 24.56 13.55 -29.31
N ILE A 12 23.42 13.30 -28.67
CA ILE A 12 22.89 11.95 -28.47
C ILE A 12 22.27 11.50 -29.79
N VAL A 13 22.79 10.40 -30.35
CA VAL A 13 22.25 9.74 -31.54
C VAL A 13 21.73 8.37 -31.10
N PHE A 14 20.45 8.12 -31.33
CA PHE A 14 19.82 6.85 -31.01
C PHE A 14 19.87 5.93 -32.23
N ASN A 15 20.69 4.88 -32.14
CA ASN A 15 20.89 3.90 -33.21
C ASN A 15 19.78 2.82 -33.16
N TYR A 16 18.51 3.23 -33.17
CA TYR A 16 17.37 2.32 -33.00
C TYR A 16 17.34 1.26 -34.11
N LEU A 17 17.29 -0.02 -33.71
CA LEU A 17 17.25 -1.18 -34.61
C LEU A 17 18.44 -1.25 -35.57
N ASP A 18 19.62 -0.75 -35.17
CA ASP A 18 20.89 -1.01 -35.90
C ASP A 18 21.51 -2.37 -35.55
N ASP A 19 21.13 -3.00 -34.43
CA ASP A 19 21.43 -4.42 -34.22
C ASP A 19 20.55 -5.29 -35.15
N PRO A 20 21.12 -6.24 -35.91
CA PRO A 20 20.37 -7.06 -36.86
C PRO A 20 19.41 -8.06 -36.18
N THR A 21 19.61 -8.36 -34.90
CA THR A 21 18.72 -9.21 -34.08
C THR A 21 17.47 -8.43 -33.70
N GLU A 22 17.62 -7.25 -33.09
CA GLU A 22 16.51 -6.34 -32.75
C GLU A 22 15.66 -6.00 -33.99
N ALA A 23 16.33 -5.66 -35.10
CA ALA A 23 15.68 -5.41 -36.38
C ALA A 23 14.93 -6.64 -36.91
N GLY A 24 15.47 -7.84 -36.71
CA GLY A 24 14.83 -9.10 -37.07
C GLY A 24 13.56 -9.38 -36.26
N GLU A 25 13.65 -9.27 -34.94
CA GLU A 25 12.56 -9.54 -34.00
C GLU A 25 11.40 -8.53 -34.18
N MET A 26 11.68 -7.24 -34.34
CA MET A 26 10.66 -6.22 -34.59
C MET A 26 9.90 -6.44 -35.90
N LEU A 27 10.59 -6.85 -36.96
CA LEU A 27 9.98 -7.19 -38.25
C LEU A 27 9.08 -8.44 -38.16
N ASP A 28 9.49 -9.43 -37.37
CA ASP A 28 8.70 -10.64 -37.13
C ASP A 28 7.50 -10.37 -36.20
N GLY A 29 7.66 -9.43 -35.26
CA GLY A 29 6.58 -8.88 -34.45
C GLY A 29 5.50 -8.20 -35.31
N LEU A 30 5.88 -7.28 -36.21
CA LEU A 30 4.93 -6.65 -37.14
C LEU A 30 4.21 -7.68 -38.02
N ALA A 31 4.91 -8.73 -38.50
CA ALA A 31 4.28 -9.80 -39.26
C ALA A 31 3.19 -10.52 -38.45
N ARG A 32 3.50 -10.91 -37.20
CA ARG A 32 2.54 -11.52 -36.26
C ARG A 32 1.35 -10.60 -35.97
N THR A 33 1.58 -9.32 -35.69
CA THR A 33 0.51 -8.33 -35.44
C THR A 33 -0.41 -8.18 -36.65
N ARG A 34 0.16 -8.09 -37.87
CA ARG A 34 -0.61 -8.05 -39.12
C ARG A 34 -1.46 -9.30 -39.32
N ASP A 35 -0.99 -10.48 -38.93
CA ASP A 35 -1.75 -11.74 -39.02
C ASP A 35 -2.76 -11.93 -37.88
N MET A 36 -2.53 -11.36 -36.69
CA MET A 36 -3.50 -11.30 -35.60
C MET A 36 -4.69 -10.40 -35.94
N VAL A 37 -4.45 -9.19 -36.46
CA VAL A 37 -5.51 -8.24 -36.85
C VAL A 37 -6.37 -8.77 -38.01
N ARG A 38 -5.83 -9.69 -38.84
CA ARG A 38 -6.58 -10.39 -39.90
C ARG A 38 -7.53 -11.48 -39.39
N GLN A 39 -7.45 -11.89 -38.12
CA GLN A 39 -8.33 -12.94 -37.59
C GLN A 39 -9.78 -12.45 -37.48
N ALA A 40 -10.73 -13.37 -37.60
CA ALA A 40 -12.16 -13.05 -37.68
C ALA A 40 -12.70 -12.11 -36.56
N PRO A 41 -12.27 -12.20 -35.28
CA PRO A 41 -12.71 -11.27 -34.24
C PRO A 41 -12.22 -9.82 -34.45
N LEU A 42 -11.06 -9.65 -35.10
CA LEU A 42 -10.40 -8.35 -35.28
C LEU A 42 -10.57 -7.77 -36.70
N ALA A 43 -11.07 -8.55 -37.66
CA ALA A 43 -11.23 -8.16 -39.06
C ALA A 43 -12.17 -6.96 -39.31
N ALA A 44 -12.93 -6.52 -38.30
CA ALA A 44 -13.69 -5.27 -38.32
C ALA A 44 -12.81 -4.02 -38.09
N MET A 45 -11.68 -4.16 -37.39
CA MET A 45 -10.73 -3.07 -37.16
C MET A 45 -9.94 -2.81 -38.43
N ARG A 46 -9.99 -1.57 -38.93
CA ARG A 46 -9.37 -1.17 -40.20
C ARG A 46 -8.42 0.01 -39.99
N GLY A 47 -7.26 -0.08 -40.63
CA GLY A 47 -6.25 0.98 -40.66
C GLY A 47 -4.99 0.59 -39.88
N GLU A 48 -3.95 0.20 -40.60
CA GLU A 48 -2.59 0.22 -40.05
C GLU A 48 -2.06 1.66 -40.20
N ILE A 49 -1.68 2.30 -39.09
CA ILE A 49 -1.26 3.72 -39.10
C ILE A 49 0.23 3.85 -39.41
N SER A 50 1.06 2.94 -38.89
CA SER A 50 2.50 2.86 -39.15
C SER A 50 2.97 1.39 -39.06
N PRO A 51 3.90 0.94 -39.92
CA PRO A 51 4.47 1.65 -41.06
C PRO A 51 3.49 1.88 -42.22
N GLY A 52 2.33 1.21 -42.21
CA GLY A 52 1.19 1.49 -43.10
C GLY A 52 0.83 0.31 -44.01
N PRO A 53 -0.43 0.21 -44.46
CA PRO A 53 -0.96 -0.99 -45.12
C PRO A 53 -0.30 -1.27 -46.48
N ASP A 54 0.32 -0.27 -47.09
CA ASP A 54 0.99 -0.37 -48.40
C ASP A 54 2.47 -0.77 -48.30
N VAL A 55 3.03 -0.84 -47.09
CA VAL A 55 4.41 -1.28 -46.85
C VAL A 55 4.50 -2.81 -46.92
N ARG A 56 5.13 -3.34 -47.99
CA ARG A 56 5.12 -4.78 -48.30
C ARG A 56 6.47 -5.48 -48.16
N SER A 57 7.61 -4.80 -48.25
CA SER A 57 8.92 -5.41 -48.01
C SER A 57 9.42 -5.24 -46.57
N ARG A 58 10.31 -6.13 -46.12
CA ARG A 58 11.01 -6.00 -44.83
C ARG A 58 11.90 -4.76 -44.76
N ALA A 59 12.44 -4.30 -45.90
CA ALA A 59 13.29 -3.11 -45.95
C ALA A 59 12.49 -1.82 -45.71
N GLU A 60 11.34 -1.67 -46.38
CA GLU A 60 10.41 -0.55 -46.15
C GLU A 60 9.83 -0.59 -44.73
N ALA A 61 9.50 -1.78 -44.22
CA ALA A 61 9.01 -1.94 -42.85
C ALA A 61 10.06 -1.52 -41.80
N LEU A 62 11.33 -1.92 -41.96
CA LEU A 62 12.40 -1.51 -41.06
C LEU A 62 12.71 -0.02 -41.16
N ALA A 63 12.66 0.56 -42.37
CA ALA A 63 12.80 2.00 -42.57
C ALA A 63 11.67 2.79 -41.89
N GLY A 64 10.42 2.30 -41.98
CA GLY A 64 9.27 2.87 -41.28
C GLY A 64 9.36 2.73 -39.76
N MET A 65 9.78 1.57 -39.25
CA MET A 65 10.06 1.39 -37.81
C MET A 65 11.11 2.37 -37.31
N ARG A 66 12.23 2.52 -38.04
CA ARG A 66 13.30 3.46 -37.69
C ARG A 66 12.88 4.93 -37.79
N SER A 67 11.87 5.29 -38.58
CA SER A 67 11.37 6.67 -38.68
C SER A 67 10.34 7.04 -37.60
N VAL A 68 9.73 6.06 -36.92
CA VAL A 68 8.82 6.27 -35.77
C VAL A 68 9.37 5.78 -34.44
N GLY A 69 10.53 5.13 -34.44
CA GLY A 69 11.20 4.60 -33.25
C GLY A 69 11.56 5.70 -32.26
N ASN A 70 11.03 5.56 -31.05
CA ASN A 70 11.31 6.43 -29.92
C ASN A 70 11.55 5.56 -28.66
N THR A 71 12.10 6.16 -27.62
CA THR A 71 12.16 5.58 -26.29
C THR A 71 11.21 6.32 -25.36
N ASP A 72 10.35 5.58 -24.64
CA ASP A 72 9.47 6.15 -23.60
C ASP A 72 10.22 6.40 -22.28
N HIS A 73 11.52 6.69 -22.38
CA HIS A 73 12.37 7.02 -21.25
C HIS A 73 12.21 8.50 -20.88
N HIS A 74 11.34 8.78 -19.92
CA HIS A 74 11.10 10.13 -19.39
C HIS A 74 12.36 10.68 -18.66
N PRO A 75 13.06 11.72 -19.16
CA PRO A 75 14.33 12.17 -18.61
C PRO A 75 14.16 13.12 -17.39
N VAL A 76 13.20 12.83 -16.51
CA VAL A 76 12.98 13.56 -15.24
C VAL A 76 13.96 13.06 -14.18
N GLY A 77 15.23 13.48 -14.33
CA GLY A 77 16.31 12.98 -13.48
C GLY A 77 17.60 13.80 -13.52
N THR A 78 17.56 15.09 -13.18
CA THR A 78 18.77 15.90 -12.91
C THR A 78 19.43 15.54 -11.56
N CYS A 79 19.46 14.24 -11.24
CA CYS A 79 20.12 13.68 -10.07
C CYS A 79 21.62 13.93 -10.14
N ARG A 80 22.16 14.62 -9.13
CA ARG A 80 23.56 15.04 -9.06
C ARG A 80 24.49 13.84 -8.84
N GLN A 81 24.84 13.13 -9.90
CA GLN A 81 25.89 12.10 -9.92
C GLN A 81 27.29 12.71 -9.78
N ASN A 82 27.60 13.21 -8.58
CA ASN A 82 28.88 13.08 -7.90
C ASN A 82 28.87 13.83 -6.56
N ARG A 83 29.24 13.13 -5.49
CA ARG A 83 30.03 13.72 -4.41
C ARG A 83 31.47 13.35 -4.68
N HIS A 84 32.36 14.32 -4.68
CA HIS A 84 33.79 14.03 -4.64
C HIS A 84 34.15 13.32 -3.32
N ASP A 85 35.30 12.64 -3.35
CA ASP A 85 36.00 12.00 -2.24
C ASP A 85 35.51 10.59 -1.82
N LEU A 86 35.83 9.60 -2.66
CA LEU A 86 36.73 8.48 -2.30
C LEU A 86 37.13 7.68 -3.57
N ALA A 87 38.24 6.94 -3.50
CA ALA A 87 38.88 6.31 -4.67
C ALA A 87 38.52 4.83 -4.87
N GLU A 88 38.63 4.38 -6.13
CA GLU A 88 38.64 2.98 -6.62
C GLU A 88 37.51 2.02 -6.18
N ALA A 89 36.53 1.82 -7.06
CA ALA A 89 35.63 0.66 -7.04
C ALA A 89 35.61 -0.03 -8.42
N LYS A 90 36.27 -1.19 -8.53
CA LYS A 90 36.35 -1.98 -9.78
C LYS A 90 34.99 -2.59 -10.12
N HIS A 91 34.38 -2.15 -11.23
CA HIS A 91 33.21 -2.84 -11.79
C HIS A 91 33.60 -4.22 -12.32
N SER A 92 32.76 -5.23 -12.07
CA SER A 92 33.03 -6.64 -12.43
C SER A 92 31.74 -7.35 -12.85
N ALA A 93 31.30 -7.11 -14.08
CA ALA A 93 30.27 -7.88 -14.78
C ALA A 93 30.66 -7.97 -16.28
N PRO A 94 30.44 -9.11 -16.97
CA PRO A 94 31.07 -9.37 -18.26
C PRO A 94 30.22 -8.95 -19.48
N LEU A 95 30.90 -8.50 -20.53
CA LEU A 95 30.41 -8.48 -21.92
C LEU A 95 31.23 -9.49 -22.76
N PRO A 96 30.73 -9.94 -23.94
CA PRO A 96 31.20 -11.17 -24.57
C PRO A 96 32.62 -11.11 -25.15
N VAL A 97 33.15 -12.31 -25.44
CA VAL A 97 34.54 -12.57 -25.83
C VAL A 97 34.89 -11.95 -27.19
N CYS A 98 36.01 -11.22 -27.23
CA CYS A 98 36.72 -10.91 -28.48
C CYS A 98 37.89 -11.89 -28.66
N GLU A 99 37.96 -12.54 -29.83
CA GLU A 99 38.87 -13.66 -30.09
C GLU A 99 40.20 -13.19 -30.70
N GLN A 100 41.18 -12.83 -29.86
CA GLN A 100 42.58 -12.65 -30.29
C GLN A 100 43.60 -12.62 -29.14
N CYS A 101 44.24 -13.77 -28.85
CA CYS A 101 45.66 -13.90 -28.44
C CYS A 101 46.03 -15.38 -28.26
N ILE A 102 47.08 -15.85 -28.95
CA ILE A 102 47.54 -17.26 -28.94
C ILE A 102 48.94 -17.36 -28.31
N ASP A 103 49.18 -18.45 -27.57
CA ASP A 103 50.41 -18.81 -26.82
C ASP A 103 50.78 -17.86 -25.64
N SER A 104 51.40 -18.28 -24.53
CA SER A 104 52.07 -19.56 -24.22
C SER A 104 52.15 -19.90 -22.71
N ARG A 105 51.84 -21.18 -22.38
CA ARG A 105 52.38 -22.13 -21.35
C ARG A 105 53.01 -21.64 -20.00
N PRO A 106 53.09 -22.48 -18.92
CA PRO A 106 52.48 -23.80 -18.63
C PRO A 106 51.82 -23.94 -17.21
N ARG A 107 51.43 -25.17 -16.83
CA ARG A 107 50.67 -25.55 -15.61
C ARG A 107 51.53 -25.86 -14.36
N THR A 108 51.06 -25.47 -13.17
CA THR A 108 51.13 -26.21 -11.87
C THR A 108 50.05 -25.63 -10.92
N GLY A 109 49.40 -26.35 -9.98
CA GLY A 109 49.37 -27.79 -9.68
C GLY A 109 48.52 -28.12 -8.42
N ALA A 110 48.18 -29.41 -8.25
CA ALA A 110 47.66 -30.06 -7.02
C ALA A 110 46.31 -29.62 -6.38
N CYS A 111 45.23 -30.35 -6.72
CA CYS A 111 44.04 -30.49 -5.85
C CYS A 111 44.32 -31.46 -4.68
N ARG A 112 43.75 -31.24 -3.49
CA ARG A 112 43.62 -32.27 -2.44
C ARG A 112 42.25 -32.25 -1.75
N ARG A 113 41.49 -33.34 -1.93
CA ARG A 113 40.31 -33.67 -1.11
C ARG A 113 40.75 -34.26 0.24
N ARG A 114 39.96 -34.05 1.30
CA ARG A 114 39.77 -35.06 2.35
C ARG A 114 38.27 -35.21 2.64
N ALA A 115 37.85 -36.45 2.79
CA ALA A 115 36.52 -36.87 3.22
C ALA A 115 36.69 -37.94 4.33
N ARG A 116 35.57 -38.49 4.82
CA ARG A 116 35.39 -39.37 6.01
C ARG A 116 35.00 -38.57 7.27
N GLN A 117 34.13 -39.06 8.15
CA GLN A 117 33.33 -40.32 8.12
C GLN A 117 31.95 -40.11 8.79
N ARG A 118 31.09 -41.16 8.79
CA ARG A 118 29.65 -41.07 9.13
C ARG A 118 29.24 -42.23 10.06
N LEU A 119 28.16 -42.03 10.85
CA LEU A 119 27.37 -43.04 11.60
C LEU A 119 28.01 -43.63 12.89
N PRO A 120 27.23 -44.26 13.82
CA PRO A 120 25.76 -44.36 13.92
C PRO A 120 25.11 -44.03 15.30
N ARG A 121 23.77 -43.91 15.24
CA ARG A 121 22.71 -44.03 16.27
C ARG A 121 23.01 -44.76 17.60
N SER A 122 22.39 -44.25 18.68
CA SER A 122 21.53 -45.03 19.61
C SER A 122 20.56 -44.09 20.37
N ALA A 123 19.61 -44.63 21.14
CA ALA A 123 18.55 -43.88 21.85
C ALA A 123 18.61 -44.09 23.38
N GLY A 124 18.01 -43.17 24.16
CA GLY A 124 17.90 -43.28 25.62
C GLY A 124 16.92 -42.27 26.22
N LEU A 125 16.07 -42.71 27.15
CA LEU A 125 14.97 -41.93 27.77
C LEU A 125 15.42 -41.14 29.01
N HIS A 126 14.61 -40.12 29.34
CA HIS A 126 14.35 -39.42 30.62
C HIS A 126 14.95 -39.95 31.96
N PRO A 127 14.85 -39.17 33.07
CA PRO A 127 15.22 -37.76 33.27
C PRO A 127 16.05 -37.63 34.59
N ILE A 128 16.37 -36.41 35.05
CA ILE A 128 16.42 -36.05 36.51
C ILE A 128 16.64 -34.54 36.66
N SER A 129 16.04 -33.95 37.70
CA SER A 129 16.32 -32.60 38.16
C SER A 129 17.08 -32.66 39.49
N LEU A 130 18.22 -31.96 39.57
CA LEU A 130 18.85 -31.56 40.83
C LEU A 130 19.61 -30.26 40.58
N GLY A 131 19.14 -29.15 41.15
CA GLY A 131 19.86 -27.88 41.11
C GLY A 131 20.89 -27.77 42.24
N ASN A 132 21.76 -26.77 42.18
CA ASN A 132 22.48 -26.32 43.37
C ASN A 132 22.64 -24.80 43.40
N LYS A 133 22.54 -24.22 44.59
CA LYS A 133 22.73 -22.79 44.87
C LYS A 133 24.05 -22.62 45.60
N TYR A 134 24.84 -21.59 45.29
CA TYR A 134 25.85 -21.10 46.22
C TYR A 134 25.86 -19.56 46.30
N HIS A 135 26.47 -19.05 47.36
CA HIS A 135 26.19 -17.73 47.92
C HIS A 135 27.15 -16.61 47.45
N ARG A 136 26.67 -15.38 47.65
CA ARG A 136 27.34 -14.23 48.31
C ARG A 136 28.74 -14.51 48.92
N ASP A 137 29.64 -13.51 49.05
CA ASP A 137 29.32 -12.17 49.59
C ASP A 137 30.28 -11.03 49.16
N ARG A 138 30.05 -9.84 49.75
CA ARG A 138 30.76 -8.56 49.58
C ARG A 138 32.18 -8.55 50.17
N LEU A 139 32.98 -7.56 49.77
CA LEU A 139 33.66 -6.66 50.72
C LEU A 139 34.10 -5.32 50.08
N ARG A 140 34.48 -4.34 50.92
CA ARG A 140 34.96 -2.99 50.56
C ARG A 140 36.27 -2.70 51.30
N SER A 141 37.26 -2.08 50.64
CA SER A 141 38.25 -1.22 51.31
C SER A 141 39.04 -0.33 50.33
N SER A 142 39.60 0.75 50.88
CA SER A 142 40.60 1.69 50.32
C SER A 142 41.59 1.99 51.49
N PRO A 143 42.49 3.00 51.54
CA PRO A 143 42.82 4.11 50.60
C PRO A 143 44.36 4.43 50.52
N ARG A 144 44.74 5.70 50.25
CA ARG A 144 46.06 6.39 50.41
C ARG A 144 46.98 6.37 49.16
N HIS A 145 47.83 7.38 48.87
CA HIS A 145 48.02 8.76 49.39
C HIS A 145 48.67 9.69 48.32
N GLY A 146 48.82 11.01 48.61
CA GLY A 146 49.46 12.03 47.74
C GLY A 146 51.00 12.09 47.82
N PRO A 147 51.64 13.22 47.43
CA PRO A 147 51.55 14.47 48.22
C PRO A 147 51.45 15.78 47.38
N ALA A 148 51.59 16.94 48.03
CA ALA A 148 51.48 18.31 47.46
C ALA A 148 52.45 19.30 48.13
N ILE A 149 52.48 20.55 47.62
CA ILE A 149 53.12 21.78 48.14
C ILE A 149 52.68 22.95 47.22
N ASP A 150 52.42 24.20 47.62
CA ASP A 150 51.95 24.77 48.90
C ASP A 150 51.14 26.09 48.53
N HIS A 151 50.90 27.19 49.27
CA HIS A 151 51.43 27.77 50.50
C HIS A 151 50.41 28.77 51.17
N CYS A 152 50.84 29.37 52.28
CA CYS A 152 50.37 30.54 53.05
C CYS A 152 49.58 31.70 52.39
N CYS A 153 48.78 32.54 53.11
CA CYS A 153 48.21 32.45 54.49
C CYS A 153 47.21 33.62 54.80
N ARG A 154 46.37 33.45 55.85
CA ARG A 154 45.53 34.47 56.58
C ARG A 154 44.34 35.07 55.80
N THR A 155 43.15 35.42 56.34
CA THR A 155 42.41 35.29 57.63
C THR A 155 40.96 35.79 57.38
N ALA A 156 39.85 35.44 58.08
CA ALA A 156 39.58 34.48 59.17
C ALA A 156 38.08 34.01 59.15
N TYR A 157 37.26 34.38 60.16
CA TYR A 157 35.89 33.86 60.48
C TYR A 157 35.05 34.92 61.25
N PRO A 158 33.74 34.75 61.56
CA PRO A 158 32.82 33.60 61.35
C PRO A 158 31.41 33.91 60.75
N CYS A 159 30.59 32.84 60.62
CA CYS A 159 29.11 32.81 60.47
C CYS A 159 28.37 33.32 61.75
N PRO A 160 27.01 33.40 61.86
CA PRO A 160 25.94 32.82 61.00
C PRO A 160 24.73 33.74 60.68
N SER A 161 23.67 33.15 60.09
CA SER A 161 22.28 33.68 59.99
C SER A 161 21.45 33.32 61.26
N PRO A 162 20.11 33.56 61.38
CA PRO A 162 19.13 34.19 60.48
C PRO A 162 18.17 35.22 61.16
N SER A 163 17.18 35.76 60.42
CA SER A 163 15.76 35.98 60.86
C SER A 163 14.95 36.75 59.80
N ASN A 164 13.73 37.20 60.13
CA ASN A 164 12.63 37.46 59.19
C ASN A 164 11.81 38.72 59.58
N ARG A 165 11.00 39.30 58.65
CA ARG A 165 10.09 40.47 58.81
C ARG A 165 10.79 41.87 58.83
N THR A 166 10.23 42.99 58.33
CA THR A 166 8.92 43.28 57.67
C THR A 166 8.90 44.62 56.89
N VAL A 167 7.92 44.78 55.98
CA VAL A 167 7.17 46.04 55.65
C VAL A 167 7.86 47.17 54.80
N SER A 168 7.45 47.20 53.52
CA SER A 168 6.78 48.33 52.82
C SER A 168 7.54 49.50 52.14
N ASP A 169 6.99 49.85 50.95
CA ASP A 169 6.94 51.15 50.24
C ASP A 169 8.24 51.86 49.80
N LYS A 170 8.52 51.87 48.48
CA LYS A 170 8.28 53.05 47.61
C LYS A 170 8.58 52.77 46.13
N GLY A 171 7.75 53.30 45.24
CA GLY A 171 7.87 53.11 43.80
C GLY A 171 9.02 53.90 43.15
N LYS A 172 9.60 53.33 42.08
CA LYS A 172 10.42 54.04 41.09
C LYS A 172 10.00 53.58 39.69
N ALA A 173 9.88 54.53 38.76
CA ALA A 173 9.51 54.22 37.38
C ALA A 173 10.63 53.46 36.64
N MET A 174 10.26 52.47 35.83
CA MET A 174 11.22 51.78 34.96
C MET A 174 11.46 52.58 33.68
N ASN A 175 12.69 53.07 33.48
CA ASN A 175 13.12 53.63 32.20
C ASN A 175 13.35 52.50 31.19
N LEU A 176 12.36 52.22 30.34
CA LEU A 176 12.48 51.28 29.23
C LEU A 176 13.32 51.90 28.10
N SER A 177 14.54 51.39 27.91
CA SER A 177 15.40 51.82 26.79
C SER A 177 14.93 51.22 25.45
N ARG A 178 15.22 51.89 24.33
CA ARG A 178 14.97 51.32 22.99
C ARG A 178 15.66 49.96 22.76
N ARG A 179 16.81 49.70 23.40
CA ARG A 179 17.47 48.38 23.38
C ARG A 179 16.66 47.31 24.13
N THR A 180 16.08 47.66 25.27
CA THR A 180 15.23 46.76 26.07
C THR A 180 13.99 46.33 25.29
N VAL A 181 13.35 47.26 24.58
CA VAL A 181 12.18 46.96 23.73
C VAL A 181 12.57 46.05 22.55
N LEU A 182 13.73 46.29 21.90
CA LEU A 182 14.22 45.43 20.82
C LEU A 182 14.61 44.02 21.29
N GLN A 183 15.24 43.88 22.47
CA GLN A 183 15.60 42.56 23.02
C GLN A 183 14.38 41.74 23.48
N ILE A 184 13.29 42.39 23.89
CA ILE A 184 12.03 41.70 24.22
C ILE A 184 11.24 41.38 22.93
N GLY A 185 11.22 42.29 21.95
CA GLY A 185 10.53 42.09 20.67
C GLY A 185 11.10 40.97 19.81
N GLY A 186 12.43 40.81 19.79
CA GLY A 186 13.11 39.79 18.97
C GLY A 186 12.76 38.34 19.32
N SER A 187 12.36 38.06 20.56
CA SER A 187 12.07 36.70 21.03
C SER A 187 10.58 36.30 20.96
N ALA A 188 9.68 37.27 20.79
CA ALA A 188 8.23 37.03 20.77
C ALA A 188 7.67 36.86 19.34
N ALA A 189 8.30 37.47 18.33
CA ALA A 189 7.78 37.52 16.96
C ALA A 189 7.94 36.21 16.16
N LEU A 190 8.89 35.33 16.54
CA LEU A 190 9.20 34.09 15.81
C LEU A 190 8.33 32.89 16.23
N ALA A 191 7.37 33.07 17.13
CA ALA A 191 6.49 32.01 17.62
C ALA A 191 5.08 31.98 16.97
N ILE A 192 4.74 32.96 16.12
CA ILE A 192 3.36 33.21 15.66
C ILE A 192 3.29 33.35 14.12
N ALA A 193 3.82 32.36 13.39
CA ALA A 193 3.67 32.28 11.93
C ALA A 193 3.72 30.86 11.33
N ALA A 194 3.95 29.82 12.14
CA ALA A 194 3.83 28.44 11.70
C ALA A 194 2.50 27.86 12.26
N PRO A 195 1.61 27.31 11.43
CA PRO A 195 0.49 26.52 11.93
C PRO A 195 1.08 25.25 12.56
N ARG A 196 1.26 25.27 13.88
CA ARG A 196 1.43 24.04 14.65
C ARG A 196 0.11 23.28 14.62
N ILE A 197 -0.11 22.55 13.53
CA ILE A 197 -0.99 21.39 13.54
C ILE A 197 -0.31 20.40 14.48
N ALA A 198 -0.60 20.52 15.77
CA ALA A 198 -0.36 19.48 16.75
C ALA A 198 -1.42 18.39 16.50
N SER A 199 -1.31 17.72 15.35
CA SER A 199 -2.05 16.50 15.10
C SER A 199 -1.79 15.57 16.27
N ALA A 200 -2.85 15.07 16.90
CA ALA A 200 -2.71 13.87 17.69
C ALA A 200 -2.14 12.79 16.76
N SER A 201 -1.13 12.05 17.21
CA SER A 201 -0.57 10.96 16.40
C SER A 201 -1.70 10.01 16.00
N PHE A 202 -1.68 9.56 14.74
CA PHE A 202 -2.67 8.66 14.16
C PHE A 202 -2.61 7.33 14.91
N SER A 203 -3.44 7.23 15.94
CA SER A 203 -3.44 6.15 16.91
C SER A 203 -4.89 5.74 17.20
N PRO A 204 -5.63 5.27 16.18
CA PRO A 204 -6.97 4.72 16.39
C PRO A 204 -6.91 3.58 17.40
N MET A 205 -7.78 3.63 18.40
CA MET A 205 -7.81 2.72 19.55
C MET A 205 -9.27 2.42 19.89
N PRO A 206 -9.65 1.16 20.23
CA PRO A 206 -11.03 0.80 20.55
C PRO A 206 -11.64 1.66 21.66
N ALA A 207 -12.43 2.67 21.26
CA ALA A 207 -13.03 3.66 22.15
C ALA A 207 -14.54 3.44 22.41
N GLY A 208 -15.15 2.46 21.73
CA GLY A 208 -16.58 2.15 21.78
C GLY A 208 -17.17 1.95 20.39
N TRP A 209 -18.31 1.25 20.34
CA TRP A 209 -19.02 0.94 19.09
C TRP A 209 -19.85 2.13 18.61
N ARG A 210 -19.56 2.56 17.39
CA ARG A 210 -20.32 3.55 16.62
C ARG A 210 -21.32 2.83 15.73
N ASN A 211 -22.55 3.31 15.65
CA ASN A 211 -23.61 2.69 14.85
C ASN A 211 -23.88 3.53 13.62
N PHE A 212 -24.03 2.91 12.45
CA PHE A 212 -24.22 3.60 11.19
C PHE A 212 -25.42 3.05 10.44
N ARG A 213 -26.16 3.95 9.80
CA ARG A 213 -27.08 3.65 8.71
C ARG A 213 -26.41 4.09 7.41
N VAL A 214 -26.42 3.20 6.42
CA VAL A 214 -26.07 3.49 5.03
C VAL A 214 -27.34 3.33 4.19
N VAL A 215 -27.64 4.28 3.32
CA VAL A 215 -28.76 4.21 2.36
C VAL A 215 -28.19 4.32 0.95
N THR A 216 -28.27 3.23 0.20
CA THR A 216 -27.87 3.15 -1.21
C THR A 216 -29.12 3.14 -2.08
N ARG A 217 -29.31 4.16 -2.92
CA ARG A 217 -30.40 4.22 -3.91
C ARG A 217 -29.83 4.11 -5.31
N VAL A 218 -30.36 3.18 -6.10
CA VAL A 218 -30.01 2.96 -7.51
C VAL A 218 -31.25 3.19 -8.38
N GLU A 219 -31.07 3.84 -9.53
CA GLU A 219 -32.10 4.02 -10.55
C GLU A 219 -31.51 3.84 -11.96
N ILE A 220 -31.99 2.82 -12.68
CA ILE A 220 -31.52 2.46 -14.03
C ILE A 220 -32.68 2.58 -15.03
N THR A 221 -32.42 3.16 -16.20
CA THR A 221 -33.40 3.20 -17.31
C THR A 221 -33.39 1.86 -18.04
N ARG A 222 -34.52 1.14 -18.00
CA ARG A 222 -34.61 -0.26 -18.51
C ARG A 222 -34.75 -0.37 -20.03
N ALA A 223 -35.11 0.71 -20.71
CA ALA A 223 -35.27 0.82 -22.17
C ALA A 223 -36.17 -0.24 -22.87
N GLY A 224 -36.98 -1.00 -22.11
CA GLY A 224 -37.79 -2.12 -22.65
C GLY A 224 -37.20 -3.51 -22.38
N ALA A 225 -35.95 -3.59 -21.94
CA ALA A 225 -35.25 -4.83 -21.64
C ALA A 225 -35.57 -5.37 -20.24
N GLU A 226 -35.12 -6.60 -19.99
CA GLU A 226 -34.99 -7.16 -18.64
C GLU A 226 -33.89 -6.40 -17.89
N THR A 227 -33.96 -6.33 -16.56
CA THR A 227 -32.95 -5.64 -15.74
C THR A 227 -32.75 -6.35 -14.41
N GLN A 228 -31.50 -6.52 -14.01
CA GLN A 228 -31.10 -7.07 -12.73
C GLN A 228 -30.19 -6.08 -12.01
N LEU A 229 -30.36 -5.93 -10.69
CA LEU A 229 -29.52 -5.10 -9.82
C LEU A 229 -28.99 -5.92 -8.65
N TRP A 230 -27.70 -5.77 -8.35
CA TRP A 230 -27.05 -6.34 -7.17
C TRP A 230 -26.41 -5.20 -6.36
N VAL A 231 -26.94 -4.93 -5.17
CA VAL A 231 -26.45 -3.86 -4.28
C VAL A 231 -25.74 -4.49 -3.09
N PRO A 232 -24.41 -4.31 -2.92
CA PRO A 232 -23.69 -4.89 -1.79
C PRO A 232 -24.17 -4.33 -0.45
N VAL A 233 -24.11 -5.19 0.57
CA VAL A 233 -24.51 -4.86 1.95
C VAL A 233 -23.44 -5.30 2.95
N PRO A 234 -23.42 -4.74 4.18
CA PRO A 234 -22.56 -5.23 5.26
C PRO A 234 -22.82 -6.71 5.55
N ALA A 235 -21.77 -7.53 5.48
CA ALA A 235 -21.77 -8.92 5.96
C ALA A 235 -20.61 -9.21 6.94
N VAL A 236 -19.50 -8.46 6.86
CA VAL A 236 -18.36 -8.60 7.79
C VAL A 236 -18.83 -8.45 9.24
N THR A 237 -18.54 -9.45 10.07
CA THR A 237 -18.76 -9.41 11.52
C THR A 237 -17.53 -10.00 12.21
N GLU A 238 -16.76 -9.12 12.83
CA GLU A 238 -15.44 -9.39 13.41
C GLU A 238 -15.41 -8.81 14.82
N ALA A 239 -15.32 -9.69 15.82
CA ALA A 239 -15.66 -9.38 17.21
C ALA A 239 -14.93 -8.15 17.82
N GLY A 240 -13.74 -7.84 17.29
CA GLY A 240 -12.92 -6.71 17.74
C GLY A 240 -13.22 -5.36 17.07
N TRP A 241 -13.87 -5.29 15.90
CA TRP A 241 -13.97 -4.04 15.12
C TRP A 241 -15.21 -3.84 14.24
N MET A 242 -15.93 -4.89 13.84
CA MET A 242 -17.04 -4.80 12.88
C MET A 242 -18.24 -5.67 13.28
N ARG A 243 -19.46 -5.18 13.06
CA ARG A 243 -20.71 -5.95 13.17
C ARG A 243 -21.66 -5.56 12.05
N ALA A 244 -21.94 -6.48 11.13
CA ALA A 244 -23.03 -6.31 10.19
C ALA A 244 -24.37 -6.37 10.93
N GLY A 245 -25.31 -5.50 10.54
CA GLY A 245 -26.69 -5.50 11.03
C GLY A 245 -27.68 -5.86 9.93
N ASP A 246 -28.96 -5.54 10.17
CA ASP A 246 -30.02 -5.70 9.18
C ASP A 246 -29.73 -4.93 7.89
N SER A 247 -30.21 -5.46 6.77
CA SER A 247 -30.42 -4.69 5.55
C SER A 247 -31.85 -4.88 5.08
N ARG A 248 -32.50 -3.78 4.69
CA ARG A 248 -33.92 -3.69 4.34
C ARG A 248 -34.03 -2.86 3.07
N TRP A 249 -34.99 -3.16 2.20
CA TRP A 249 -35.09 -2.48 0.90
C TRP A 249 -36.51 -2.11 0.51
N THR A 250 -36.62 -1.11 -0.37
CA THR A 250 -37.84 -0.80 -1.13
C THR A 250 -37.52 -0.80 -2.61
N THR A 251 -38.45 -1.26 -3.44
CA THR A 251 -38.21 -1.41 -4.88
C THR A 251 -39.52 -1.53 -5.68
N ASN A 252 -39.45 -1.25 -6.97
CA ASN A 252 -40.50 -1.57 -7.95
C ASN A 252 -40.19 -2.85 -8.77
N ALA A 253 -39.25 -3.69 -8.31
CA ALA A 253 -38.92 -4.98 -8.91
C ALA A 253 -40.08 -5.98 -8.84
N ALA A 254 -40.06 -6.98 -9.73
CA ALA A 254 -40.99 -8.12 -9.66
C ALA A 254 -40.55 -9.16 -8.64
N GLN A 255 -39.24 -9.25 -8.38
CA GLN A 255 -38.62 -10.10 -7.36
C GLN A 255 -37.48 -9.33 -6.71
N ALA A 256 -37.29 -9.49 -5.39
CA ALA A 256 -36.10 -8.99 -4.72
C ALA A 256 -35.79 -9.81 -3.46
N SER A 257 -34.52 -10.16 -3.29
CA SER A 257 -33.98 -11.10 -2.32
C SER A 257 -32.69 -10.57 -1.72
N ILE A 258 -32.30 -11.08 -0.55
CA ILE A 258 -30.95 -10.88 -0.01
C ILE A 258 -30.19 -12.19 -0.17
N GLU A 259 -29.08 -12.14 -0.89
CA GLU A 259 -28.32 -13.30 -1.35
C GLU A 259 -26.85 -13.16 -0.95
N THR A 260 -26.16 -14.30 -0.91
CA THR A 260 -24.72 -14.39 -0.70
C THR A 260 -24.16 -15.33 -1.77
N ASP A 261 -23.05 -14.95 -2.41
CA ASP A 261 -22.38 -15.81 -3.40
C ASP A 261 -21.51 -16.89 -2.75
N GLY A 262 -20.78 -17.65 -3.57
CA GLY A 262 -19.85 -18.69 -3.11
C GLY A 262 -18.62 -18.16 -2.36
N ALA A 263 -18.15 -16.94 -2.67
CA ALA A 263 -16.99 -16.32 -2.03
C ALA A 263 -17.32 -15.55 -0.72
N GLY A 264 -18.59 -15.26 -0.47
CA GLY A 264 -19.08 -14.58 0.74
C GLY A 264 -19.47 -13.11 0.56
N ALA A 265 -19.51 -12.61 -0.67
CA ALA A 265 -20.12 -11.32 -0.99
C ALA A 265 -21.64 -11.40 -0.79
N ARG A 266 -22.19 -10.44 -0.02
CA ARG A 266 -23.63 -10.36 0.26
C ARG A 266 -24.23 -9.11 -0.36
N PHE A 267 -25.40 -9.26 -0.96
CA PHE A 267 -26.08 -8.20 -1.70
C PHE A 267 -27.60 -8.35 -1.64
N VAL A 268 -28.31 -7.24 -1.85
CA VAL A 268 -29.72 -7.28 -2.26
C VAL A 268 -29.74 -7.44 -3.78
N HIS A 269 -30.32 -8.53 -4.25
CA HIS A 269 -30.57 -8.82 -5.65
C HIS A 269 -32.02 -8.44 -5.98
N ALA A 270 -32.26 -7.76 -7.10
CA ALA A 270 -33.59 -7.38 -7.55
C ALA A 270 -33.75 -7.53 -9.07
N ILE A 271 -34.89 -8.06 -9.51
CA ILE A 271 -35.15 -8.46 -10.90
C ILE A 271 -36.42 -7.79 -11.44
N TRP A 272 -36.29 -7.16 -12.61
CA TRP A 272 -37.37 -6.64 -13.42
C TRP A 272 -37.44 -7.40 -14.75
N PRO A 273 -38.57 -8.04 -15.11
CA PRO A 273 -38.74 -8.64 -16.43
C PRO A 273 -38.69 -7.57 -17.54
N ALA A 274 -38.68 -7.98 -18.80
CA ALA A 274 -38.71 -7.06 -19.94
C ALA A 274 -39.81 -5.99 -19.83
N GLY A 275 -39.42 -4.70 -19.89
CA GLY A 275 -40.36 -3.58 -19.83
C GLY A 275 -39.72 -2.19 -19.75
N ALA A 276 -40.52 -1.16 -20.02
CA ALA A 276 -40.10 0.23 -20.02
C ALA A 276 -40.11 0.87 -18.61
N GLY A 277 -39.52 2.07 -18.51
CA GLY A 277 -39.42 2.86 -17.27
C GLY A 277 -38.15 2.58 -16.46
N SER A 278 -38.11 3.08 -15.22
CA SER A 278 -36.99 2.90 -14.29
C SER A 278 -37.06 1.58 -13.52
N ALA A 279 -35.91 0.93 -13.34
CA ALA A 279 -35.66 0.00 -12.24
C ALA A 279 -35.16 0.81 -11.05
N VAL A 280 -35.85 0.75 -9.90
CA VAL A 280 -35.50 1.53 -8.70
C VAL A 280 -35.36 0.60 -7.50
N LEU A 281 -34.21 0.67 -6.83
CA LEU A 281 -33.90 -0.07 -5.61
C LEU A 281 -33.28 0.87 -4.59
N GLU A 282 -33.88 0.97 -3.40
CA GLU A 282 -33.28 1.65 -2.26
C GLU A 282 -33.04 0.64 -1.13
N VAL A 283 -31.78 0.48 -0.74
CA VAL A 283 -31.33 -0.41 0.34
C VAL A 283 -30.88 0.43 1.51
N THR A 284 -31.51 0.24 2.66
CA THR A 284 -31.08 0.75 3.95
C THR A 284 -30.39 -0.37 4.73
N SER A 285 -29.08 -0.23 4.92
CA SER A 285 -28.24 -1.14 5.70
C SER A 285 -27.85 -0.52 7.05
N PHE A 286 -27.74 -1.36 8.07
CA PHE A 286 -27.24 -1.01 9.39
C PHE A 286 -25.97 -1.80 9.69
N ALA A 287 -25.02 -1.17 10.38
CA ALA A 287 -23.84 -1.84 10.90
C ALA A 287 -23.21 -1.04 12.05
N SER A 288 -22.42 -1.71 12.88
CA SER A 288 -21.61 -1.06 13.92
C SER A 288 -20.13 -1.27 13.64
N ALA A 289 -19.32 -0.24 13.86
CA ALA A 289 -17.86 -0.32 13.76
C ALA A 289 -17.18 0.35 14.96
N GLN A 290 -15.93 -0.01 15.22
CA GLN A 290 -15.07 0.73 16.15
C GLN A 290 -13.62 0.76 15.65
N ASP A 291 -12.86 1.75 16.12
CA ASP A 291 -11.41 1.82 15.96
C ASP A 291 -10.74 0.54 16.43
N ARG A 292 -9.61 0.19 15.79
CA ARG A 292 -8.87 -1.05 16.04
C ARG A 292 -7.38 -0.77 16.11
N ALA A 293 -6.71 -1.40 17.08
CA ALA A 293 -5.26 -1.52 17.12
C ALA A 293 -4.87 -2.94 17.61
N VAL A 294 -3.83 -3.51 17.00
CA VAL A 294 -3.20 -4.76 17.41
C VAL A 294 -1.83 -4.44 18.03
N ASN A 295 -1.54 -4.97 19.21
CA ASN A 295 -0.24 -4.79 19.85
C ASN A 295 0.79 -5.75 19.24
N LEU A 296 1.56 -5.28 18.26
CA LEU A 296 2.59 -6.07 17.57
C LEU A 296 3.91 -6.24 18.35
N THR A 297 4.01 -5.75 19.60
CA THR A 297 5.24 -5.84 20.41
C THR A 297 5.39 -7.14 21.20
N VAL A 298 4.28 -7.84 21.48
CA VAL A 298 4.25 -9.09 22.25
C VAL A 298 3.13 -9.98 21.70
N PRO A 299 3.42 -11.23 21.25
CA PRO A 299 2.39 -12.18 20.83
C PRO A 299 1.37 -12.44 21.95
N GLY A 300 0.09 -12.42 21.60
CA GLY A 300 -1.04 -12.68 22.48
C GLY A 300 -1.62 -14.09 22.35
N ALA A 301 -2.60 -14.39 23.19
CA ALA A 301 -3.40 -15.63 23.10
C ALA A 301 -4.52 -15.45 22.07
N VAL A 302 -4.22 -15.75 20.80
CA VAL A 302 -5.15 -15.64 19.68
C VAL A 302 -5.59 -17.02 19.19
N PRO A 303 -6.88 -17.25 18.86
CA PRO A 303 -7.32 -18.50 18.26
C PRO A 303 -6.65 -18.74 16.90
N PRO A 304 -6.17 -19.97 16.61
CA PRO A 304 -5.57 -20.27 15.31
C PRO A 304 -6.60 -20.16 14.18
N LEU A 305 -6.20 -19.59 13.05
CA LEU A 305 -7.01 -19.52 11.83
C LEU A 305 -7.45 -20.94 11.40
N SER A 306 -8.73 -21.12 11.05
CA SER A 306 -9.27 -22.43 10.70
C SER A 306 -8.63 -22.98 9.42
N ALA A 307 -8.69 -24.29 9.20
CA ALA A 307 -8.15 -24.90 7.99
C ALA A 307 -8.87 -24.40 6.71
N ALA A 308 -10.17 -24.07 6.81
CA ALA A 308 -10.93 -23.51 5.70
C ALA A 308 -10.51 -22.07 5.39
N ASP A 309 -10.52 -21.19 6.41
CA ASP A 309 -10.10 -19.79 6.26
C ASP A 309 -8.65 -19.70 5.79
N ARG A 310 -7.74 -20.52 6.34
CA ARG A 310 -6.34 -20.55 5.92
C ARG A 310 -6.22 -20.93 4.45
N THR A 311 -6.96 -21.96 4.00
CA THR A 311 -6.96 -22.36 2.59
C THR A 311 -7.48 -21.22 1.71
N GLN A 312 -8.64 -20.65 2.03
CA GLN A 312 -9.25 -19.56 1.28
C GLN A 312 -8.32 -18.34 1.17
N PHE A 313 -7.77 -17.89 2.30
CA PHE A 313 -6.95 -16.67 2.34
C PHE A 313 -5.47 -16.90 2.00
N THR A 314 -5.05 -18.11 1.61
CA THR A 314 -3.78 -18.38 0.89
C THR A 314 -3.99 -18.85 -0.55
N SER A 315 -5.22 -18.81 -1.08
CA SER A 315 -5.51 -19.20 -2.47
C SER A 315 -5.30 -18.05 -3.46
N ALA A 316 -4.95 -18.43 -4.69
CA ALA A 316 -4.99 -17.56 -5.86
C ALA A 316 -6.44 -17.21 -6.23
N THR A 317 -6.60 -16.13 -6.99
CA THR A 317 -7.86 -15.69 -7.63
C THR A 317 -7.52 -15.23 -9.06
N ASP A 318 -8.51 -14.98 -9.93
CA ASP A 318 -8.23 -14.70 -11.35
C ASP A 318 -7.30 -13.50 -11.58
N LEU A 319 -7.35 -12.47 -10.72
CA LEU A 319 -6.43 -11.32 -10.73
C LEU A 319 -5.32 -11.36 -9.66
N ILE A 320 -5.27 -12.42 -8.85
CA ILE A 320 -4.27 -12.63 -7.79
C ILE A 320 -3.58 -13.99 -7.99
N PRO A 321 -2.80 -14.19 -9.06
CA PRO A 321 -1.95 -15.37 -9.20
C PRO A 321 -0.81 -15.32 -8.16
N LEU A 322 -0.36 -16.50 -7.72
CA LEU A 322 0.61 -16.66 -6.61
C LEU A 322 1.93 -17.29 -7.06
N ASP A 323 2.19 -17.29 -8.36
CA ASP A 323 3.37 -17.83 -9.03
C ASP A 323 4.06 -16.75 -9.90
N GLY A 324 5.01 -17.17 -10.75
CA GLY A 324 5.76 -16.29 -11.64
C GLY A 324 6.31 -15.03 -10.95
N ILE A 325 6.12 -13.88 -11.60
CA ILE A 325 6.62 -12.58 -11.12
C ILE A 325 6.05 -12.17 -9.74
N VAL A 326 4.85 -12.63 -9.38
CA VAL A 326 4.26 -12.33 -8.04
C VAL A 326 5.05 -13.08 -6.97
N ARG A 327 5.31 -14.37 -7.18
CA ARG A 327 6.13 -15.19 -6.26
C ARG A 327 7.57 -14.71 -6.20
N GLU A 328 8.18 -14.43 -7.34
CA GLU A 328 9.58 -13.94 -7.43
C GLU A 328 9.75 -12.59 -6.71
N THR A 329 8.81 -11.67 -6.91
CA THR A 329 8.80 -10.37 -6.21
C THR A 329 8.61 -10.55 -4.71
N ALA A 330 7.66 -11.39 -4.28
CA ALA A 330 7.40 -11.62 -2.86
C ALA A 330 8.60 -12.30 -2.16
N GLU A 331 9.23 -13.31 -2.78
CA GLU A 331 10.43 -13.97 -2.26
C GLU A 331 11.62 -13.01 -2.15
N MET A 332 11.81 -12.11 -3.13
CA MET A 332 12.82 -11.05 -3.07
C MET A 332 12.61 -10.13 -1.85
N ILE A 333 11.36 -9.69 -1.61
CA ILE A 333 11.04 -8.76 -0.51
C ILE A 333 11.27 -9.42 0.87
N VAL A 334 10.86 -10.68 1.04
CA VAL A 334 10.98 -11.40 2.32
C VAL A 334 12.34 -12.10 2.52
N ALA A 335 13.30 -11.91 1.62
CA ALA A 335 14.59 -12.59 1.64
C ALA A 335 15.34 -12.41 2.99
N GLY A 336 15.41 -13.48 3.78
CA GLY A 336 16.03 -13.45 5.11
C GLY A 336 15.22 -12.71 6.17
N ALA A 337 13.88 -12.76 6.12
CA ALA A 337 12.99 -12.36 7.21
C ALA A 337 12.74 -13.52 8.19
N GLU A 338 12.68 -13.23 9.48
CA GLU A 338 12.40 -14.21 10.55
C GLU A 338 10.94 -14.11 11.02
N GLY A 339 10.09 -15.00 10.50
CA GLY A 339 8.68 -15.12 10.89
C GLY A 339 7.72 -14.22 10.11
N ASP A 340 6.43 -14.53 10.26
CA ASP A 340 5.34 -13.92 9.49
C ASP A 340 5.20 -12.41 9.69
N LEU A 341 5.38 -11.90 10.92
CA LEU A 341 5.32 -10.48 11.22
C LEU A 341 6.40 -9.68 10.47
N GLU A 342 7.61 -10.19 10.34
CA GLU A 342 8.65 -9.50 9.59
C GLU A 342 8.39 -9.60 8.07
N MET A 343 7.99 -10.76 7.58
CA MET A 343 7.61 -10.97 6.18
C MET A 343 6.51 -9.98 5.75
N ALA A 344 5.41 -9.92 6.51
CA ALA A 344 4.31 -9.01 6.25
C ALA A 344 4.72 -7.52 6.37
N ARG A 345 5.54 -7.17 7.37
CA ARG A 345 6.04 -5.80 7.54
C ARG A 345 6.88 -5.36 6.34
N ARG A 346 7.79 -6.22 5.86
CA ARG A 346 8.61 -5.93 4.66
C ARG A 346 7.77 -5.78 3.40
N ILE A 347 6.74 -6.61 3.20
CA ILE A 347 5.81 -6.48 2.06
C ILE A 347 5.03 -5.17 2.15
N TYR A 348 4.48 -4.82 3.32
CA TYR A 348 3.81 -3.54 3.54
C TYR A 348 4.72 -2.34 3.23
N ASP A 349 5.93 -2.31 3.79
CA ASP A 349 6.86 -1.20 3.60
C ASP A 349 7.34 -1.12 2.14
N TRP A 350 7.60 -2.25 1.47
CA TRP A 350 7.93 -2.28 0.04
C TRP A 350 6.78 -1.75 -0.84
N VAL A 351 5.52 -2.10 -0.56
CA VAL A 351 4.36 -1.56 -1.28
C VAL A 351 4.24 -0.05 -1.05
N VAL A 352 4.44 0.45 0.17
CA VAL A 352 4.42 1.91 0.45
C VAL A 352 5.54 2.65 -0.30
N ASP A 353 6.75 2.08 -0.36
CA ASP A 353 7.90 2.72 -1.01
C ASP A 353 7.87 2.63 -2.55
N SER A 354 7.31 1.56 -3.11
CA SER A 354 7.37 1.26 -4.56
C SER A 354 6.13 1.66 -5.36
N THR A 355 4.97 1.84 -4.71
CA THR A 355 3.70 2.23 -5.39
C THR A 355 3.43 3.72 -5.34
N GLU A 356 2.51 4.23 -6.17
CA GLU A 356 1.99 5.60 -6.08
C GLU A 356 0.46 5.63 -6.27
N ARG A 357 -0.23 6.60 -5.62
CA ARG A 357 -1.64 6.87 -5.92
C ARG A 357 -1.76 7.62 -7.24
N ASN A 358 -2.41 7.01 -8.21
CA ASN A 358 -2.76 7.61 -9.49
C ASN A 358 -4.20 8.15 -9.42
N PRO A 359 -4.45 9.46 -9.63
CA PRO A 359 -5.80 10.02 -9.60
C PRO A 359 -6.68 9.60 -10.79
N GLU A 360 -6.08 9.26 -11.92
CA GLU A 360 -6.77 8.95 -13.18
C GLU A 360 -7.26 7.49 -13.27
N THR A 361 -6.70 6.59 -12.46
CA THR A 361 -7.17 5.19 -12.33
C THR A 361 -8.69 5.15 -12.09
N ARG A 362 -9.44 4.38 -12.88
CA ARG A 362 -10.90 4.32 -12.75
C ARG A 362 -11.32 3.67 -11.43
N GLY A 363 -12.38 4.20 -10.80
CA GLY A 363 -12.95 3.65 -9.57
C GLY A 363 -11.94 3.58 -8.43
N CYS A 364 -11.79 2.40 -7.85
CA CYS A 364 -10.81 2.07 -6.81
C CYS A 364 -9.57 1.35 -7.34
N GLY A 365 -9.50 1.03 -8.64
CA GLY A 365 -8.52 0.10 -9.21
C GLY A 365 -9.16 -1.17 -9.77
N LEU A 366 -8.35 -2.01 -10.42
CA LEU A 366 -8.74 -3.36 -10.88
C LEU A 366 -8.21 -4.46 -9.96
N GLY A 367 -7.03 -4.27 -9.37
CA GLY A 367 -6.36 -5.31 -8.57
C GLY A 367 -5.65 -6.40 -9.39
N ASP A 368 -5.37 -6.17 -10.68
CA ASP A 368 -4.50 -7.04 -11.48
C ASP A 368 -3.02 -6.82 -11.14
N ILE A 369 -2.59 -7.49 -10.06
CA ILE A 369 -1.22 -7.39 -9.54
C ILE A 369 -0.18 -7.94 -10.52
N ALA A 370 -0.58 -8.88 -11.38
CA ALA A 370 0.33 -9.54 -12.32
C ALA A 370 0.68 -8.58 -13.47
N SER A 371 -0.31 -7.89 -14.03
CA SER A 371 -0.08 -6.84 -15.01
C SER A 371 0.72 -5.67 -14.43
N MET A 372 0.39 -5.20 -13.21
CA MET A 372 1.16 -4.14 -12.54
C MET A 372 2.64 -4.49 -12.42
N LEU A 373 2.95 -5.66 -11.88
CA LEU A 373 4.33 -6.13 -11.71
C LEU A 373 5.03 -6.38 -13.06
N THR A 374 4.33 -6.91 -14.06
CA THR A 374 4.91 -7.22 -15.38
C THR A 374 5.21 -5.97 -16.20
N MET A 375 4.36 -4.93 -16.10
CA MET A 375 4.58 -3.65 -16.77
C MET A 375 5.55 -2.74 -16.01
N GLY A 376 5.75 -2.97 -14.71
CA GLY A 376 6.48 -2.06 -13.81
C GLY A 376 5.68 -0.80 -13.43
N ASP A 377 4.44 -0.67 -13.88
CA ASP A 377 3.52 0.38 -13.43
C ASP A 377 2.89 -0.04 -12.10
N LEU A 378 3.50 0.47 -11.02
CA LEU A 378 3.02 0.29 -9.65
C LEU A 378 2.14 1.47 -9.20
N THR A 379 1.58 2.24 -10.12
CA THR A 379 0.64 3.32 -9.82
C THR A 379 -0.81 2.80 -9.81
N GLY A 380 -1.66 3.34 -8.95
CA GLY A 380 -3.05 2.86 -8.85
C GLY A 380 -3.88 3.50 -7.75
N LYS A 381 -4.97 2.84 -7.36
CA LYS A 381 -5.83 3.18 -6.21
C LYS A 381 -5.89 2.02 -5.22
N CYS A 382 -6.87 2.00 -4.31
CA CYS A 382 -6.86 1.07 -3.17
C CYS A 382 -7.01 -0.40 -3.56
N ALA A 383 -7.85 -0.72 -4.55
CA ALA A 383 -7.98 -2.08 -5.07
C ALA A 383 -6.73 -2.54 -5.84
N ASP A 384 -5.83 -1.64 -6.23
CA ASP A 384 -4.54 -2.02 -6.81
C ASP A 384 -3.49 -2.21 -5.69
N LEU A 385 -3.31 -1.19 -4.85
CA LEU A 385 -2.23 -1.14 -3.85
C LEU A 385 -2.44 -2.09 -2.66
N ASN A 386 -3.68 -2.27 -2.20
CA ASN A 386 -3.96 -3.19 -1.08
C ASN A 386 -4.04 -4.65 -1.56
N THR A 387 -4.58 -4.90 -2.76
CA THR A 387 -4.54 -6.22 -3.39
C THR A 387 -3.11 -6.65 -3.77
N LEU A 388 -2.22 -5.72 -4.15
CA LEU A 388 -0.79 -6.00 -4.33
C LEU A 388 -0.13 -6.47 -3.01
N PHE A 389 -0.45 -5.84 -1.87
CA PHE A 389 0.00 -6.32 -0.56
C PHE A 389 -0.56 -7.73 -0.25
N VAL A 390 -1.86 -7.96 -0.49
CA VAL A 390 -2.52 -9.25 -0.26
C VAL A 390 -1.90 -10.35 -1.12
N GLY A 391 -1.74 -10.12 -2.42
CA GLY A 391 -1.18 -11.08 -3.36
C GLY A 391 0.26 -11.44 -3.04
N LEU A 392 1.12 -10.46 -2.76
CA LEU A 392 2.50 -10.72 -2.33
C LEU A 392 2.54 -11.50 -1.00
N ALA A 393 1.67 -11.19 -0.04
CA ALA A 393 1.58 -11.92 1.23
C ALA A 393 1.11 -13.38 1.03
N ARG A 394 0.06 -13.60 0.24
CA ARG A 394 -0.41 -14.94 -0.15
C ARG A 394 0.66 -15.72 -0.90
N ALA A 395 1.40 -15.06 -1.78
CA ALA A 395 2.44 -15.69 -2.60
C ALA A 395 3.57 -16.27 -1.76
N VAL A 396 3.87 -15.75 -0.56
CA VAL A 396 4.81 -16.36 0.41
C VAL A 396 4.14 -17.24 1.47
N GLY A 397 2.82 -17.48 1.37
CA GLY A 397 2.06 -18.39 2.23
C GLY A 397 1.45 -17.75 3.49
N LEU A 398 1.43 -16.42 3.59
CA LEU A 398 0.72 -15.72 4.66
C LEU A 398 -0.77 -15.60 4.32
N PRO A 399 -1.71 -15.98 5.20
CA PRO A 399 -3.13 -15.80 4.92
C PRO A 399 -3.47 -14.30 4.90
N ALA A 400 -3.92 -13.79 3.77
CA ALA A 400 -4.20 -12.37 3.59
C ALA A 400 -5.50 -12.15 2.80
N ARG A 401 -6.20 -11.04 3.10
CA ARG A 401 -7.48 -10.71 2.47
C ARG A 401 -7.65 -9.22 2.28
N ASP A 402 -8.20 -8.84 1.13
CA ASP A 402 -8.83 -7.53 0.97
C ASP A 402 -10.15 -7.51 1.75
N VAL A 403 -10.53 -6.31 2.17
CA VAL A 403 -11.73 -6.03 2.95
C VAL A 403 -12.46 -4.89 2.25
N TYR A 404 -13.34 -5.26 1.33
CA TYR A 404 -14.06 -4.34 0.44
C TYR A 404 -15.19 -3.62 1.20
N GLY A 405 -15.33 -2.30 1.02
CA GLY A 405 -16.26 -1.52 1.83
C GLY A 405 -16.36 -0.03 1.50
N LEU A 406 -16.85 0.74 2.47
CA LEU A 406 -17.26 2.14 2.32
C LEU A 406 -16.88 2.97 3.54
N ARG A 407 -16.35 4.19 3.36
CA ARG A 407 -16.20 5.15 4.47
C ARG A 407 -17.53 5.85 4.77
N VAL A 408 -17.88 5.94 6.05
CA VAL A 408 -19.19 6.42 6.53
C VAL A 408 -19.10 7.61 7.49
N ALA A 409 -17.90 7.98 7.93
CA ALA A 409 -17.65 9.15 8.78
C ALA A 409 -16.29 9.81 8.48
N PRO A 410 -16.09 11.08 8.86
CA PRO A 410 -14.78 11.74 8.83
C PRO A 410 -13.72 11.02 9.68
N SER A 411 -12.44 11.34 9.44
CA SER A 411 -11.35 10.95 10.33
C SER A 411 -11.39 11.75 11.63
N ALA A 412 -11.25 11.07 12.77
CA ALA A 412 -11.12 11.69 14.09
C ALA A 412 -9.71 12.27 14.32
N PHE A 413 -8.70 11.82 13.56
CA PHE A 413 -7.30 12.20 13.72
C PHE A 413 -6.87 13.39 12.84
N GLY A 414 -7.82 14.02 12.15
CA GLY A 414 -7.60 15.24 11.35
C GLY A 414 -7.15 15.01 9.91
N TYR A 415 -6.89 13.76 9.51
CA TYR A 415 -6.51 13.37 8.14
C TYR A 415 -7.77 13.27 7.26
N LYS A 416 -8.06 14.33 6.49
CA LYS A 416 -9.28 14.45 5.67
C LYS A 416 -9.40 13.36 4.62
N SER A 417 -8.27 12.91 4.06
CA SER A 417 -8.20 11.84 3.06
C SER A 417 -8.60 10.47 3.62
N LEU A 418 -8.50 10.27 4.94
CA LEU A 418 -8.76 8.99 5.62
C LEU A 418 -10.21 8.78 6.07
N GLY A 419 -11.12 9.72 5.81
CA GLY A 419 -12.55 9.61 6.14
C GLY A 419 -13.49 10.00 5.00
N ALA A 420 -14.79 9.91 5.26
CA ALA A 420 -15.82 10.52 4.44
C ALA A 420 -15.82 12.05 4.63
N GLY A 421 -15.84 12.81 3.52
CA GLY A 421 -15.87 14.27 3.54
C GLY A 421 -17.24 14.89 3.82
N SER A 422 -18.33 14.11 3.71
CA SER A 422 -19.70 14.53 3.97
C SER A 422 -20.60 13.32 4.31
N SER A 423 -21.91 13.54 4.50
CA SER A 423 -22.90 12.45 4.59
C SER A 423 -23.28 11.85 3.23
N ASP A 424 -22.99 12.52 2.11
CA ASP A 424 -22.90 11.87 0.79
C ASP A 424 -21.55 11.15 0.71
N VAL A 425 -21.64 9.84 0.52
CA VAL A 425 -20.54 8.89 0.48
C VAL A 425 -20.55 8.08 -0.82
N THR A 426 -21.29 8.53 -1.84
CA THR A 426 -21.44 7.87 -3.15
C THR A 426 -20.10 7.55 -3.83
N LYS A 427 -19.05 8.31 -3.52
CA LYS A 427 -17.67 8.16 -4.04
C LYS A 427 -16.64 7.84 -2.95
N ALA A 428 -17.06 7.26 -1.82
CA ALA A 428 -16.23 6.99 -0.64
C ALA A 428 -15.89 5.49 -0.46
N GLN A 429 -16.01 4.69 -1.53
CA GLN A 429 -15.62 3.28 -1.55
C GLN A 429 -14.12 3.13 -1.28
N HIS A 430 -13.76 2.07 -0.58
CA HIS A 430 -12.38 1.76 -0.24
C HIS A 430 -12.26 0.30 0.21
N CYS A 431 -11.24 -0.41 -0.27
CA CYS A 431 -10.80 -1.65 0.36
C CYS A 431 -9.59 -1.38 1.26
N ARG A 432 -9.51 -2.11 2.38
CA ARG A 432 -8.31 -2.24 3.21
C ARG A 432 -7.77 -3.66 3.09
N ALA A 433 -6.53 -3.94 3.48
CA ALA A 433 -6.05 -5.32 3.60
C ALA A 433 -5.92 -5.76 5.06
N GLU A 434 -5.96 -7.07 5.26
CA GLU A 434 -5.54 -7.73 6.50
C GLU A 434 -4.60 -8.89 6.18
N VAL A 435 -3.68 -9.16 7.10
CA VAL A 435 -2.85 -10.37 7.11
C VAL A 435 -3.02 -11.07 8.45
N TYR A 436 -3.21 -12.39 8.44
CA TYR A 436 -3.23 -13.20 9.66
C TYR A 436 -1.80 -13.56 10.04
N LEU A 437 -1.40 -13.22 11.27
CA LEU A 437 -0.09 -13.54 11.84
C LEU A 437 -0.26 -14.37 13.12
N GLU A 438 0.54 -15.41 13.30
CA GLU A 438 0.41 -16.30 14.46
C GLU A 438 0.71 -15.55 15.77
N GLY A 439 -0.21 -15.66 16.74
CA GLY A 439 -0.14 -14.92 18.00
C GLY A 439 -0.58 -13.44 17.92
N PHE A 440 -0.89 -12.90 16.74
CA PHE A 440 -1.50 -11.55 16.60
C PHE A 440 -2.88 -11.56 15.95
N GLY A 441 -3.20 -12.62 15.18
CA GLY A 441 -4.46 -12.76 14.46
C GLY A 441 -4.50 -11.95 13.18
N TRP A 442 -5.70 -11.58 12.74
CA TRP A 442 -5.87 -10.62 11.65
C TRP A 442 -5.34 -9.24 12.05
N VAL A 443 -4.30 -8.80 11.35
CA VAL A 443 -3.61 -7.52 11.53
C VAL A 443 -3.96 -6.59 10.36
N PRO A 444 -4.46 -5.36 10.63
CA PRO A 444 -4.66 -4.32 9.61
C PRO A 444 -3.41 -4.02 8.79
N ALA A 445 -3.57 -3.81 7.49
CA ALA A 445 -2.56 -3.24 6.59
C ALA A 445 -3.26 -2.37 5.52
N ASP A 446 -2.97 -1.07 5.47
CA ASP A 446 -3.54 -0.17 4.43
C ASP A 446 -2.45 0.73 3.79
N PRO A 447 -1.52 0.15 3.01
CA PRO A 447 -0.51 0.92 2.30
C PRO A 447 -1.13 1.90 1.28
N ALA A 448 -2.30 1.59 0.72
CA ALA A 448 -3.01 2.48 -0.19
C ALA A 448 -3.47 3.79 0.49
N ASP A 449 -3.77 3.78 1.78
CA ASP A 449 -4.08 5.01 2.54
C ASP A 449 -2.84 5.81 2.92
N VAL A 450 -1.68 5.16 3.13
CA VAL A 450 -0.41 5.89 3.25
C VAL A 450 -0.12 6.70 1.98
N ARG A 451 -0.22 6.06 0.80
CA ARG A 451 -0.09 6.77 -0.48
C ARG A 451 -1.23 7.76 -0.76
N LYS A 452 -2.41 7.56 -0.17
CA LYS A 452 -3.52 8.53 -0.27
C LYS A 452 -3.22 9.81 0.52
N VAL A 453 -2.64 9.71 1.71
CA VAL A 453 -2.22 10.88 2.49
C VAL A 453 -1.13 11.67 1.76
N VAL A 454 -0.18 10.99 1.08
CA VAL A 454 0.81 11.65 0.21
C VAL A 454 0.15 12.54 -0.85
N LEU A 455 -0.83 12.01 -1.60
CA LEU A 455 -1.47 12.69 -2.73
C LEU A 455 -2.54 13.72 -2.32
N GLU A 456 -3.43 13.35 -1.41
CA GLU A 456 -4.69 14.08 -1.18
C GLU A 456 -4.72 14.95 0.07
N GLU A 457 -3.90 14.67 1.09
CA GLU A 457 -3.95 15.40 2.35
C GLU A 457 -3.32 16.80 2.19
N PRO A 458 -3.97 17.90 2.65
CA PRO A 458 -3.39 19.23 2.59
C PRO A 458 -2.01 19.29 3.26
N PRO A 459 -0.98 19.89 2.61
CA PRO A 459 -1.07 20.84 1.48
C PRO A 459 -1.15 20.22 0.06
N LYS A 460 -1.25 18.90 -0.10
CA LYS A 460 -1.09 18.17 -1.39
C LYS A 460 0.29 18.34 -2.04
N THR A 461 1.31 18.47 -1.19
CA THR A 461 2.73 18.49 -1.57
C THR A 461 3.54 17.62 -0.61
N LEU A 462 2.90 16.61 0.00
CA LEU A 462 3.53 15.72 0.97
C LEU A 462 4.37 14.65 0.25
N THR A 463 5.33 14.10 0.98
CA THR A 463 6.22 13.03 0.56
C THR A 463 6.20 11.90 1.58
N LEU A 464 6.74 10.72 1.23
CA LEU A 464 6.94 9.63 2.19
C LEU A 464 7.81 10.01 3.41
N GLN A 465 8.56 11.11 3.35
CA GLN A 465 9.44 11.56 4.43
C GLN A 465 8.76 12.54 5.39
N ASP A 466 7.59 13.08 5.04
CA ASP A 466 6.89 14.04 5.89
C ASP A 466 6.32 13.40 7.14
N ALA A 467 6.40 14.11 8.27
CA ALA A 467 6.08 13.58 9.59
C ALA A 467 4.66 13.01 9.68
N ALA A 468 3.69 13.61 8.99
CA ALA A 468 2.30 13.15 8.92
C ALA A 468 2.14 11.83 8.12
N VAL A 469 2.88 11.67 7.02
CA VAL A 469 2.87 10.42 6.22
C VAL A 469 3.57 9.31 6.98
N GLN A 470 4.70 9.61 7.63
CA GLN A 470 5.41 8.68 8.51
C GLN A 470 4.57 8.25 9.72
N ASP A 471 3.66 9.10 10.20
CA ASP A 471 2.75 8.81 11.30
C ASP A 471 1.67 7.80 10.91
N VAL A 472 0.95 8.04 9.81
CA VAL A 472 0.00 7.05 9.27
C VAL A 472 0.70 5.76 8.81
N ARG A 473 1.90 5.84 8.22
CA ARG A 473 2.67 4.65 7.79
C ARG A 473 2.99 3.70 8.93
N ARG A 474 3.35 4.21 10.11
CA ARG A 474 3.63 3.36 11.28
C ARG A 474 2.38 2.62 11.75
N ALA A 475 1.25 3.31 11.78
CA ALA A 475 0.02 2.85 12.42
C ALA A 475 -0.90 2.04 11.50
N LEU A 476 -1.00 2.37 10.21
CA LEU A 476 -1.84 1.66 9.24
C LEU A 476 -1.39 0.22 8.94
N PHE A 477 -0.25 -0.21 9.47
CA PHE A 477 0.05 -1.63 9.73
C PHE A 477 -0.10 -1.90 11.23
N GLY A 478 -1.22 -2.50 11.61
CA GLY A 478 -1.61 -2.80 12.98
C GLY A 478 -2.89 -2.11 13.46
N ALA A 479 -3.26 -0.95 12.91
CA ALA A 479 -4.39 -0.15 13.40
C ALA A 479 -5.17 0.57 12.28
N TRP A 480 -6.46 0.80 12.49
CA TRP A 480 -7.29 1.67 11.63
C TRP A 480 -8.50 2.28 12.36
N GLU A 481 -9.06 3.35 11.80
CA GLU A 481 -10.28 3.98 12.29
C GLU A 481 -11.53 3.16 11.97
N GLY A 482 -12.49 3.17 12.90
CA GLY A 482 -13.87 2.68 12.75
C GLY A 482 -14.80 3.71 12.11
N ASN A 483 -14.28 4.47 11.14
CA ASN A 483 -15.01 5.48 10.36
C ASN A 483 -15.57 4.92 9.04
N TRP A 484 -15.63 3.60 8.92
CA TRP A 484 -15.88 2.84 7.71
C TRP A 484 -16.59 1.52 8.00
N ILE A 485 -17.11 0.88 6.95
CA ILE A 485 -17.96 -0.30 6.99
C ILE A 485 -17.44 -1.32 5.99
N GLY A 486 -17.05 -2.50 6.46
CA GLY A 486 -16.70 -3.65 5.62
C GLY A 486 -17.94 -4.35 5.09
N TYR A 487 -17.99 -4.60 3.78
CA TYR A 487 -19.04 -5.38 3.12
C TYR A 487 -18.67 -6.86 3.08
N ASN A 488 -17.51 -7.21 2.50
CA ASN A 488 -17.06 -8.59 2.31
C ASN A 488 -15.52 -8.70 2.16
N PHE A 489 -15.04 -9.94 2.00
CA PHE A 489 -13.64 -10.30 1.75
C PHE A 489 -13.46 -11.04 0.41
N ALA A 490 -14.39 -10.83 -0.53
CA ALA A 490 -14.64 -11.75 -1.63
C ALA A 490 -13.99 -11.26 -2.94
N HIS A 491 -13.38 -12.20 -3.64
CA HIS A 491 -12.89 -12.05 -5.02
C HIS A 491 -13.65 -13.02 -5.93
N ASP A 492 -13.52 -12.84 -7.24
CA ASP A 492 -14.12 -13.69 -8.28
C ASP A 492 -15.64 -13.92 -8.05
N VAL A 493 -16.33 -12.85 -7.64
CA VAL A 493 -17.70 -12.83 -7.12
C VAL A 493 -18.69 -13.20 -8.21
N ALA A 494 -19.34 -14.35 -8.05
CA ALA A 494 -20.33 -14.86 -8.99
C ALA A 494 -21.73 -14.34 -8.67
N LEU A 495 -22.22 -13.37 -9.44
CA LEU A 495 -23.55 -12.79 -9.26
C LEU A 495 -24.66 -13.75 -9.79
N PRO A 496 -25.61 -14.19 -8.95
CA PRO A 496 -26.72 -15.03 -9.40
C PRO A 496 -27.58 -14.34 -10.45
N GLY A 497 -27.85 -15.02 -11.56
CA GLY A 497 -28.65 -14.49 -12.67
C GLY A 497 -27.88 -13.65 -13.69
N ALA A 498 -26.63 -13.26 -13.41
CA ALA A 498 -25.81 -12.46 -14.32
C ALA A 498 -25.48 -13.19 -15.64
N ALA A 499 -25.45 -12.44 -16.73
CA ALA A 499 -25.08 -12.92 -18.07
C ALA A 499 -23.57 -12.79 -18.34
N GLU A 500 -22.91 -11.82 -17.70
CA GLU A 500 -21.46 -11.63 -17.77
C GLU A 500 -20.73 -12.34 -16.61
N GLY A 501 -19.43 -12.57 -16.78
CA GLY A 501 -18.58 -13.32 -15.84
C GLY A 501 -18.47 -12.73 -14.42
N PRO A 502 -17.77 -13.41 -13.51
CA PRO A 502 -17.59 -12.96 -12.13
C PRO A 502 -16.90 -11.60 -12.05
N LEU A 503 -17.11 -10.89 -10.94
CA LEU A 503 -16.47 -9.62 -10.66
C LEU A 503 -15.18 -9.84 -9.85
N PRO A 504 -14.09 -9.10 -10.10
CA PRO A 504 -12.87 -9.19 -9.28
C PRO A 504 -13.10 -8.93 -7.79
N PHE A 505 -14.12 -8.13 -7.45
CA PHE A 505 -14.60 -7.84 -6.09
C PHE A 505 -15.99 -7.19 -6.16
N LEU A 506 -16.68 -7.04 -5.02
CA LEU A 506 -17.96 -6.32 -4.95
C LEU A 506 -17.99 -5.27 -3.82
N MET A 507 -17.91 -3.98 -4.19
CA MET A 507 -18.20 -2.85 -3.28
C MET A 507 -19.04 -1.72 -3.90
N TYR A 508 -19.25 -1.74 -5.21
CA TYR A 508 -20.20 -0.86 -5.90
C TYR A 508 -21.53 -1.59 -6.15
N PRO A 509 -22.65 -0.87 -6.32
CA PRO A 509 -23.83 -1.43 -6.95
C PRO A 509 -23.50 -1.89 -8.38
N VAL A 510 -24.08 -3.00 -8.82
CA VAL A 510 -23.90 -3.54 -10.18
C VAL A 510 -25.27 -3.72 -10.83
N ALA A 511 -25.34 -3.51 -12.15
CA ALA A 511 -26.56 -3.57 -12.94
C ALA A 511 -26.31 -4.25 -14.28
N GLU A 512 -27.25 -5.08 -14.71
CA GLU A 512 -27.31 -5.62 -16.07
C GLU A 512 -28.65 -5.27 -16.72
N VAL A 513 -28.62 -4.75 -17.94
CA VAL A 513 -29.80 -4.39 -18.74
C VAL A 513 -29.75 -5.19 -20.04
N GLY A 514 -30.73 -6.06 -20.25
CA GLY A 514 -30.76 -6.96 -21.41
C GLY A 514 -29.59 -7.96 -21.48
N GLY A 515 -28.95 -8.26 -20.35
CA GLY A 515 -27.76 -9.11 -20.27
C GLY A 515 -26.45 -8.42 -20.61
N VAL A 516 -26.41 -7.08 -20.60
CA VAL A 516 -25.18 -6.27 -20.72
C VAL A 516 -24.97 -5.50 -19.42
N ARG A 517 -23.76 -5.58 -18.86
CA ARG A 517 -23.38 -4.92 -17.61
C ARG A 517 -23.16 -3.43 -17.83
N LEU A 518 -23.73 -2.62 -16.96
CA LEU A 518 -23.57 -1.17 -16.99
C LEU A 518 -22.35 -0.75 -16.18
N ASP A 519 -21.55 0.16 -16.73
CA ASP A 519 -20.43 0.80 -16.06
C ASP A 519 -20.93 1.66 -14.88
N GLU A 520 -20.64 1.21 -13.66
CA GLU A 520 -21.08 1.83 -12.41
C GLU A 520 -20.37 3.16 -12.11
N LEU A 521 -19.37 3.52 -12.90
CA LEU A 521 -18.63 4.77 -12.79
C LEU A 521 -19.09 5.80 -13.85
N ALA A 522 -20.03 5.43 -14.72
CA ALA A 522 -20.61 6.27 -15.77
C ALA A 522 -22.01 6.79 -15.34
N PRO A 523 -22.11 7.99 -14.74
CA PRO A 523 -23.34 8.46 -14.08
C PRO A 523 -24.51 8.72 -15.03
N ASP A 524 -24.27 8.92 -16.33
CA ASP A 524 -25.33 9.14 -17.32
C ASP A 524 -26.13 7.85 -17.58
N SER A 525 -25.46 6.68 -17.55
CA SER A 525 -26.06 5.35 -17.70
C SER A 525 -26.40 4.67 -16.38
N PHE A 526 -25.63 4.93 -15.31
CA PHE A 526 -25.78 4.30 -14.01
C PHE A 526 -25.95 5.35 -12.92
N GLN A 527 -27.21 5.67 -12.58
CA GLN A 527 -27.51 6.65 -11.53
C GLN A 527 -27.67 5.94 -10.19
N TYR A 528 -26.77 6.25 -9.24
CA TYR A 528 -26.93 5.86 -7.85
C TYR A 528 -26.43 6.95 -6.90
N SER A 529 -26.88 6.89 -5.65
CA SER A 529 -26.32 7.65 -4.53
C SER A 529 -26.17 6.75 -3.31
N ILE A 530 -25.19 7.05 -2.48
CA ILE A 530 -25.02 6.43 -1.16
C ILE A 530 -24.91 7.54 -0.12
N THR A 531 -25.75 7.48 0.91
CA THR A 531 -25.66 8.37 2.07
C THR A 531 -25.37 7.60 3.34
N ALA A 532 -24.60 8.20 4.25
CA ALA A 532 -24.27 7.64 5.54
C ALA A 532 -24.66 8.59 6.68
N SER A 533 -25.16 8.03 7.77
CA SER A 533 -25.43 8.75 9.02
C SER A 533 -25.10 7.89 10.23
N GLU A 534 -24.28 8.41 11.14
CA GLU A 534 -24.10 7.84 12.47
C GLU A 534 -25.41 7.95 13.26
N ILE A 535 -25.74 6.91 14.03
CA ILE A 535 -26.98 6.77 14.80
C ILE A 535 -26.62 6.86 16.29
N THR A 536 -27.02 7.96 16.92
CA THR A 536 -27.14 8.04 18.38
C THR A 536 -28.34 7.20 18.83
N GLY A 537 -28.12 6.21 19.70
CA GLY A 537 -29.17 5.45 20.38
C GLY A 537 -29.64 6.12 21.66
#